data_AF-A0A4T0X1B7-F1
#
_entry.id   AF-A0A4T0X1B7-F1
#
_cell.length_a   1.000
_cell.length_b   1.000
_cell.length_c   1.000
_cell.angle_alpha   90.00
_cell.angle_beta   90.00
_cell.angle_gamma   90.00
#
_symmetry.space_group_name_H-M   'P 1'
#
loop_
_entity.id
_entity.type
_entity.pdbx_description
1 polymer ?
#
loop_
_entity_poly.entity_id
_entity_poly.type
_entity_poly.pdbx_seq_one_letter_code
_entity_poly.pdbx_strand_id
1 'polypeptide(L)'
;MTETESGTNLSKKQLKALKFKAKSSNTAADELKVFEEKTELERKRKLEEEQAAKKAAEETAKAEAEAPPKKKRKTRRGKKGKGSNKEESNGPKFILFVGNLPFKTTEDDIKAHFKNCMPTSIRLRNEKGCAFIEFKNDDPMQSKRLMDVALRLHKSTLGGRKINVELTAGGGGNSQERIEKIKAKNEKLEQERLDRLRAEKEKKAKSDAKKTGANDETPVVELEKGVHPDRAKMLGL
;
A
#
# COMPACT_ATOMS: atom_id res chain seq x y z
N MET A 1 8.08 -0.02 -49.77
CA MET A 1 6.87 0.19 -48.97
C MET A 1 6.82 -0.89 -47.93
N THR A 2 7.22 -0.59 -46.69
CA THR A 2 7.21 -1.56 -45.59
C THR A 2 5.87 -1.45 -44.88
N GLU A 3 4.99 -2.38 -45.17
CA GLU A 3 3.70 -2.53 -44.49
C GLU A 3 3.98 -2.78 -43.00
N THR A 4 3.49 -1.87 -42.16
CA THR A 4 3.48 -2.06 -40.72
C THR A 4 2.28 -2.95 -40.43
N GLU A 5 2.54 -4.23 -40.15
CA GLU A 5 1.52 -5.15 -39.67
C GLU A 5 0.92 -4.57 -38.38
N SER A 6 -0.28 -4.02 -38.50
CA SER A 6 -1.08 -3.55 -37.40
C SER A 6 -1.36 -4.75 -36.48
N GLY A 7 -0.74 -4.76 -35.30
CA GLY A 7 -1.01 -5.74 -34.26
C GLY A 7 -2.52 -5.84 -34.03
N THR A 8 -3.09 -6.97 -34.44
CA THR A 8 -4.53 -7.26 -34.41
C THR A 8 -4.95 -7.58 -32.98
N ASN A 9 -4.86 -6.60 -32.08
CA ASN A 9 -5.42 -6.72 -30.75
C ASN A 9 -6.95 -6.69 -30.85
N LEU A 10 -7.57 -7.88 -30.86
CA LEU A 10 -9.01 -8.03 -30.75
C LEU A 10 -9.51 -7.29 -29.49
N SER A 11 -10.52 -6.44 -29.66
CA SER A 11 -11.15 -5.76 -28.52
C SER A 11 -11.76 -6.77 -27.56
N LYS A 12 -11.95 -6.39 -26.28
CA LYS A 12 -12.58 -7.25 -25.25
C LYS A 12 -13.92 -7.84 -25.70
N LYS A 13 -14.67 -7.10 -26.53
CA LYS A 13 -15.96 -7.51 -27.10
C LYS A 13 -15.78 -8.57 -28.19
N GLN A 14 -14.79 -8.40 -29.08
CA GLN A 14 -14.48 -9.37 -30.14
C GLN A 14 -13.90 -10.67 -29.58
N LEU A 15 -13.05 -10.60 -28.55
CA LEU A 15 -12.53 -11.76 -27.82
C LEU A 15 -13.64 -12.57 -27.17
N LYS A 16 -14.60 -11.90 -26.52
CA LYS A 16 -15.75 -12.57 -25.90
C LYS A 16 -16.66 -13.23 -26.95
N ALA A 17 -16.82 -12.60 -28.12
CA ALA A 17 -17.57 -13.17 -29.23
C ALA A 17 -16.87 -14.38 -29.86
N LEU A 18 -15.55 -14.34 -30.06
CA LEU A 18 -14.75 -15.47 -30.53
C LEU A 18 -14.79 -16.64 -29.56
N LYS A 19 -14.64 -16.38 -28.25
CA LYS A 19 -14.78 -17.42 -27.21
C LYS A 19 -16.16 -18.05 -27.16
N PHE A 20 -17.19 -17.28 -27.49
CA PHE A 20 -18.55 -17.81 -27.59
C PHE A 20 -18.73 -18.68 -28.84
N LYS A 21 -18.27 -18.23 -30.01
CA LYS A 21 -18.34 -18.97 -31.28
C LYS A 21 -17.47 -20.24 -31.27
N ALA A 22 -16.33 -20.21 -30.60
CA ALA A 22 -15.44 -21.35 -30.42
C ALA A 22 -16.07 -22.53 -29.68
N LYS A 23 -17.20 -22.32 -28.97
CA LYS A 23 -17.95 -23.42 -28.34
C LYS A 23 -18.83 -24.19 -29.33
N SER A 24 -19.18 -23.57 -30.46
CA SER A 24 -20.11 -24.15 -31.44
C SER A 24 -19.46 -24.51 -32.77
N SER A 25 -18.29 -23.96 -33.10
CA SER A 25 -17.59 -24.27 -34.36
C SER A 25 -16.10 -24.53 -34.16
N ASN A 26 -15.61 -25.62 -34.79
CA ASN A 26 -14.20 -26.01 -34.76
C ASN A 26 -13.30 -24.95 -35.41
N THR A 27 -13.77 -24.30 -36.46
CA THR A 27 -13.04 -23.21 -37.13
C THR A 27 -12.76 -22.02 -36.21
N ALA A 28 -13.74 -21.62 -35.38
CA ALA A 28 -13.55 -20.54 -34.42
C ALA A 28 -12.71 -20.96 -33.20
N ALA A 29 -12.67 -22.25 -32.88
CA ALA A 29 -11.80 -22.78 -31.84
C ALA A 29 -10.32 -22.73 -32.27
N ASP A 30 -10.02 -23.03 -33.53
CA ASP A 30 -8.66 -22.95 -34.06
C ASP A 30 -8.19 -21.48 -34.21
N GLU A 31 -9.08 -20.56 -34.62
CA GLU A 31 -8.79 -19.12 -34.60
C GLU A 31 -8.47 -18.59 -33.20
N LEU A 32 -9.17 -19.07 -32.16
CA LEU A 32 -8.91 -18.67 -30.78
C LEU A 32 -7.55 -19.16 -30.29
N LYS A 33 -7.16 -20.40 -30.62
CA LYS A 33 -5.84 -20.96 -30.26
C LYS A 33 -4.71 -20.19 -30.93
N VAL A 34 -4.82 -19.92 -32.22
CA VAL A 34 -3.82 -19.14 -32.96
C VAL A 34 -3.68 -17.73 -32.39
N PHE A 35 -4.78 -17.12 -31.94
CA PHE A 35 -4.73 -15.82 -31.27
C PHE A 35 -4.04 -15.91 -29.90
N GLU A 36 -4.38 -16.90 -29.07
CA GLU A 36 -3.77 -17.07 -27.75
C GLU A 36 -2.26 -17.35 -27.87
N GLU A 37 -1.83 -18.23 -28.79
CA GLU A 37 -0.41 -18.51 -29.06
C GLU A 37 0.35 -17.27 -29.53
N LYS A 38 -0.21 -16.48 -30.46
CA LYS A 38 0.41 -15.22 -30.91
C LYS A 38 0.57 -14.22 -29.77
N THR A 39 -0.43 -14.12 -28.88
CA THR A 39 -0.37 -13.21 -27.73
C THR A 39 0.66 -13.63 -26.68
N GLU A 40 0.85 -14.94 -26.48
CA GLU A 40 1.88 -15.46 -25.59
C GLU A 40 3.28 -15.25 -26.17
N LEU A 41 3.46 -15.46 -27.47
CA LEU A 41 4.73 -15.23 -28.17
C LEU A 41 5.15 -13.76 -28.09
N GLU A 42 4.21 -12.82 -28.30
CA GLU A 42 4.48 -11.38 -28.14
C GLU A 42 4.85 -11.00 -26.70
N ARG A 43 4.18 -11.57 -25.70
CA ARG A 43 4.53 -11.33 -24.29
C ARG A 43 5.92 -11.84 -23.96
N LYS A 44 6.28 -13.03 -24.45
CA LYS A 44 7.60 -13.63 -24.24
C LYS A 44 8.70 -12.76 -24.89
N ARG A 45 8.49 -12.29 -26.13
CA ARG A 45 9.43 -11.39 -26.81
C ARG A 45 9.62 -10.06 -26.07
N LYS A 46 8.53 -9.45 -25.57
CA LYS A 46 8.60 -8.21 -24.78
C LYS A 46 9.35 -8.39 -23.46
N LEU A 47 9.17 -9.53 -22.79
CA LEU A 47 9.90 -9.86 -21.57
C LEU A 47 11.39 -10.07 -21.83
N GLU A 48 11.76 -10.78 -22.90
CA GLU A 48 13.16 -11.00 -23.30
C GLU A 48 13.84 -9.67 -23.69
N GLU A 49 13.15 -8.79 -24.41
CA GLU A 49 13.65 -7.46 -24.78
C GLU A 49 13.84 -6.56 -23.55
N GLU A 50 12.91 -6.57 -22.60
CA GLU A 50 13.04 -5.83 -21.34
C GLU A 50 14.19 -6.36 -20.48
N GLN A 51 14.39 -7.68 -20.44
CA GLN A 51 15.52 -8.30 -19.73
C GLN A 51 16.86 -8.00 -20.40
N ALA A 52 16.93 -8.02 -21.74
CA ALA A 52 18.12 -7.65 -22.49
C ALA A 52 18.47 -6.16 -22.29
N ALA A 53 17.48 -5.27 -22.30
CA ALA A 53 17.66 -3.84 -22.04
C ALA A 53 18.16 -3.58 -20.60
N LYS A 54 17.65 -4.32 -19.61
CA LYS A 54 18.12 -4.24 -18.22
C LYS A 54 19.56 -4.73 -18.07
N LYS A 55 19.93 -5.85 -18.70
CA LYS A 55 21.31 -6.36 -18.69
C LYS A 55 22.29 -5.40 -19.37
N ALA A 56 21.92 -4.83 -20.51
CA ALA A 56 22.73 -3.83 -21.19
C ALA A 56 22.88 -2.53 -20.37
N ALA A 57 21.84 -2.10 -19.66
CA ALA A 57 21.89 -0.96 -18.75
C ALA A 57 22.76 -1.23 -17.51
N GLU A 58 22.74 -2.46 -16.99
CA GLU A 58 23.56 -2.88 -15.85
C GLU A 58 25.05 -2.99 -16.25
N GLU A 59 25.35 -3.54 -17.43
CA GLU A 59 26.71 -3.66 -17.96
C GLU A 59 27.32 -2.28 -18.30
N THR A 60 26.53 -1.37 -18.87
CA THR A 60 26.97 0.03 -19.09
C THR A 60 27.15 0.81 -17.79
N ALA A 61 26.32 0.57 -16.78
CA ALA A 61 26.50 1.18 -15.46
C ALA A 61 27.73 0.64 -14.71
N LYS A 62 28.10 -0.63 -14.93
CA LYS A 62 29.30 -1.25 -14.35
C LYS A 62 30.58 -0.77 -15.04
N ALA A 63 30.54 -0.53 -16.36
CA ALA A 63 31.65 0.06 -17.11
C ALA A 63 31.85 1.57 -16.82
N GLU A 64 30.80 2.33 -16.52
CA GLU A 64 30.90 3.75 -16.15
C GLU A 64 31.42 3.97 -14.70
N ALA A 65 31.49 2.91 -13.88
CA ALA A 65 32.02 2.95 -12.50
C ALA A 65 33.56 2.83 -12.41
N GLU A 66 34.24 2.46 -13.49
CA GLU A 66 35.71 2.30 -13.53
C GLU A 66 36.46 3.49 -14.16
N ALA A 67 35.75 4.48 -14.73
CA ALA A 67 36.35 5.70 -15.28
C ALA A 67 36.12 6.92 -14.36
N PRO A 68 37.09 7.86 -14.24
CA PRO A 68 36.98 8.99 -13.32
C PRO A 68 35.79 9.90 -13.67
N PRO A 69 35.05 10.41 -12.67
CA PRO A 69 33.71 10.95 -12.89
C PRO A 69 33.71 12.26 -13.69
N LYS A 70 33.10 12.24 -14.87
CA LYS A 70 32.79 13.44 -15.66
C LYS A 70 31.64 14.22 -14.98
N LYS A 71 31.95 15.46 -14.60
CA LYS A 71 31.04 16.42 -13.95
C LYS A 71 29.83 16.75 -14.85
N LYS A 72 28.67 16.11 -14.60
CA LYS A 72 27.39 16.58 -15.15
C LYS A 72 26.86 17.78 -14.35
N ARG A 73 26.42 18.79 -15.09
CA ARG A 73 26.03 20.13 -14.64
C ARG A 73 24.96 20.07 -13.54
N LYS A 74 25.28 20.66 -12.39
CA LYS A 74 24.31 21.00 -11.34
C LYS A 74 23.24 21.92 -11.93
N THR A 75 21.99 21.48 -11.97
CA THR A 75 20.88 22.42 -11.91
C THR A 75 20.97 23.18 -10.59
N ARG A 76 20.69 24.48 -10.62
CA ARG A 76 20.94 25.46 -9.53
C ARG A 76 20.12 25.21 -8.25
N ARG A 77 19.28 24.17 -8.22
CA ARG A 77 18.59 23.68 -7.02
C ARG A 77 19.39 22.51 -6.46
N GLY A 78 20.38 22.89 -5.66
CA GLY A 78 21.50 22.04 -5.31
C GLY A 78 21.15 20.71 -4.65
N LYS A 79 22.17 19.86 -4.67
CA LYS A 79 22.54 18.80 -3.74
C LYS A 79 22.66 19.32 -2.29
N LYS A 80 21.66 20.09 -1.85
CA LYS A 80 21.44 20.73 -0.54
C LYS A 80 20.02 20.42 -0.02
N GLY A 81 19.33 19.48 -0.66
CA GLY A 81 18.18 18.75 -0.10
C GLY A 81 18.58 17.51 0.71
N LYS A 82 19.89 17.30 0.91
CA LYS A 82 20.39 16.42 1.97
C LYS A 82 20.14 17.20 3.26
N GLY A 83 19.00 16.91 3.89
CA GLY A 83 18.52 17.58 5.08
C GLY A 83 19.67 17.81 6.07
N SER A 84 19.69 19.02 6.60
CA SER A 84 20.58 19.55 7.63
C SER A 84 20.44 18.80 8.96
N ASN A 85 20.77 17.51 8.96
CA ASN A 85 21.22 16.75 10.12
C ASN A 85 21.85 15.43 9.61
N LYS A 86 23.12 15.50 9.19
CA LYS A 86 23.91 14.32 8.79
C LYS A 86 24.85 13.86 9.91
N GLU A 87 24.80 14.51 11.08
CA GLU A 87 25.79 14.28 12.14
C GLU A 87 25.26 13.51 13.35
N GLU A 88 23.94 13.30 13.51
CA GLU A 88 23.44 12.63 14.75
C GLU A 88 22.58 11.37 14.59
N SER A 89 22.29 10.89 13.37
CA SER A 89 21.45 9.69 13.24
C SER A 89 21.90 8.75 12.11
N ASN A 90 22.86 7.87 12.40
CA ASN A 90 23.21 6.73 11.53
C ASN A 90 22.13 5.63 11.49
N GLY A 91 21.00 5.82 12.17
CA GLY A 91 19.89 4.87 12.19
C GLY A 91 18.80 5.12 11.13
N PRO A 92 17.92 4.14 10.90
CA PRO A 92 16.79 4.29 9.99
C PRO A 92 15.87 5.41 10.46
N LYS A 93 15.48 6.32 9.54
CA LYS A 93 14.55 7.40 9.84
C LYS A 93 13.11 6.89 9.81
N PHE A 94 12.38 7.13 10.89
CA PHE A 94 10.97 6.79 11.03
C PHE A 94 10.13 7.99 10.58
N ILE A 95 9.82 8.04 9.29
CA ILE A 95 9.04 9.12 8.68
C ILE A 95 7.74 8.55 8.10
N LEU A 96 6.63 9.24 8.32
CA LEU A 96 5.34 9.01 7.67
C LEU A 96 5.01 10.11 6.68
N PHE A 97 4.37 9.73 5.59
CA PHE A 97 3.74 10.64 4.66
C PHE A 97 2.27 10.79 5.02
N VAL A 98 1.82 12.04 5.16
CA VAL A 98 0.40 12.39 5.31
C VAL A 98 -0.03 13.18 4.10
N GLY A 99 -1.00 12.67 3.34
CA GLY A 99 -1.52 13.27 2.12
C GLY A 99 -3.00 13.63 2.22
N ASN A 100 -3.49 14.33 1.19
CA ASN A 100 -4.87 14.79 1.07
C ASN A 100 -5.31 15.70 2.24
N LEU A 101 -4.38 16.49 2.77
CA LEU A 101 -4.67 17.48 3.81
C LEU A 101 -5.42 18.68 3.21
N PRO A 102 -6.44 19.22 3.91
CA PRO A 102 -7.01 20.52 3.57
C PRO A 102 -5.93 21.62 3.57
N PHE A 103 -6.00 22.56 2.63
CA PHE A 103 -5.04 23.69 2.53
C PHE A 103 -5.04 24.64 3.72
N LYS A 104 -6.14 24.65 4.49
CA LYS A 104 -6.31 25.45 5.71
C LYS A 104 -5.76 24.76 6.96
N THR A 105 -5.29 23.51 6.85
CA THR A 105 -4.77 22.75 7.99
C THR A 105 -3.49 23.40 8.51
N THR A 106 -3.42 23.59 9.82
CA THR A 106 -2.24 24.12 10.52
C THR A 106 -1.39 22.98 11.09
N GLU A 107 -0.17 23.30 11.52
CA GLU A 107 0.68 22.31 12.20
C GLU A 107 0.04 21.82 13.51
N ASP A 108 -0.68 22.70 14.21
CA ASP A 108 -1.34 22.39 15.48
C ASP A 108 -2.51 21.41 15.30
N ASP A 109 -3.27 21.54 14.20
CA ASP A 109 -4.31 20.57 13.84
C ASP A 109 -3.72 19.17 13.62
N ILE A 110 -2.57 19.09 12.97
CA ILE A 110 -1.86 17.82 12.72
C ILE A 110 -1.32 17.26 14.05
N LYS A 111 -0.73 18.11 14.91
CA LYS A 111 -0.29 17.69 16.25
C LYS A 111 -1.45 17.16 17.09
N ALA A 112 -2.60 17.83 17.06
CA ALA A 112 -3.80 17.41 17.76
C ALA A 112 -4.31 16.06 17.24
N HIS A 113 -4.40 15.90 15.92
CA HIS A 113 -4.86 14.67 15.28
C HIS A 113 -3.95 13.47 15.57
N PHE A 114 -2.63 13.69 15.58
CA PHE A 114 -1.62 12.66 15.84
C PHE A 114 -1.09 12.65 17.28
N LYS A 115 -1.80 13.27 18.24
CA LYS A 115 -1.36 13.41 19.65
C LYS A 115 -0.96 12.07 20.28
N ASN A 116 -1.72 11.01 20.01
CA ASN A 116 -1.46 9.65 20.53
C ASN A 116 -0.18 9.01 20.00
N CYS A 117 0.42 9.60 18.95
CA CYS A 117 1.65 9.09 18.31
C CYS A 117 2.88 9.93 18.71
N MET A 118 2.71 11.04 19.42
CA MET A 118 3.80 11.93 19.87
C MET A 118 4.82 12.26 18.76
N PRO A 119 4.40 12.96 17.69
CA PRO A 119 5.30 13.32 16.58
C PRO A 119 6.42 14.25 17.07
N THR A 120 7.66 14.01 16.61
CA THR A 120 8.83 14.80 17.03
C THR A 120 9.05 16.00 16.13
N SER A 121 8.90 15.83 14.83
CA SER A 121 9.04 16.90 13.84
C SER A 121 7.98 16.77 12.76
N ILE A 122 7.31 17.87 12.44
CA ILE A 122 6.27 17.93 11.41
C ILE A 122 6.74 18.89 10.33
N ARG A 123 6.94 18.37 9.13
CA ARG A 123 7.24 19.15 7.94
C ARG A 123 5.99 19.28 7.11
N LEU A 124 5.25 20.33 7.35
CA LEU A 124 4.03 20.64 6.64
C LEU A 124 4.32 21.32 5.29
N ARG A 125 3.56 20.93 4.26
CA ARG A 125 3.66 21.42 2.90
C ARG A 125 2.27 21.80 2.37
N ASN A 126 1.79 22.98 2.76
CA ASN A 126 0.44 23.44 2.44
C ASN A 126 0.20 23.50 0.93
N GLU A 127 1.18 23.92 0.13
CA GLU A 127 1.00 24.08 -1.32
C GLU A 127 0.66 22.78 -2.05
N LYS A 128 0.97 21.62 -1.44
CA LYS A 128 0.63 20.29 -1.97
C LYS A 128 -0.41 19.54 -1.14
N GLY A 129 -0.91 20.12 -0.06
CA GLY A 129 -1.80 19.44 0.87
C GLY A 129 -1.19 18.17 1.46
N CYS A 130 0.08 18.21 1.83
CA CYS A 130 0.76 17.06 2.43
C CYS A 130 1.71 17.46 3.57
N ALA A 131 2.04 16.51 4.43
CA ALA A 131 2.99 16.67 5.52
C ALA A 131 3.88 15.43 5.66
N PHE A 132 5.07 15.63 6.18
CA PHE A 132 5.94 14.54 6.63
C PHE A 132 6.07 14.61 8.14
N ILE A 133 5.75 13.50 8.80
CA ILE A 133 5.86 13.38 10.26
C ILE A 133 7.06 12.51 10.56
N GLU A 134 8.00 13.00 11.36
CA GLU A 134 9.21 12.28 11.79
C GLU A 134 9.11 11.98 13.28
N PHE A 135 9.45 10.74 13.65
CA PHE A 135 9.56 10.29 15.03
C PHE A 135 11.03 10.20 15.43
N LYS A 136 11.32 10.54 16.68
CA LYS A 136 12.63 10.36 17.30
C LYS A 136 13.03 8.89 17.23
N ASN A 137 14.32 8.63 17.02
CA ASN A 137 14.88 7.30 16.87
C ASN A 137 15.70 6.88 18.11
N ASP A 138 15.24 7.25 19.31
CA ASP A 138 15.91 6.84 20.55
C ASP A 138 15.77 5.34 20.78
N ASP A 139 14.55 4.82 20.62
CA ASP A 139 14.23 3.40 20.68
C ASP A 139 13.44 3.00 19.41
N PRO A 140 14.05 2.22 18.50
CA PRO A 140 13.40 1.76 17.27
C PRO A 140 12.07 1.04 17.50
N MET A 141 11.90 0.33 18.62
CA MET A 141 10.66 -0.38 18.94
C MET A 141 9.53 0.59 19.30
N GLN A 142 9.83 1.63 20.09
CA GLN A 142 8.87 2.68 20.39
C GLN A 142 8.51 3.48 19.14
N SER A 143 9.49 3.87 18.32
CA SER A 143 9.25 4.57 17.07
C SER A 143 8.36 3.75 16.13
N LYS A 144 8.60 2.43 16.02
CA LYS A 144 7.74 1.52 15.25
C LYS A 144 6.32 1.50 15.82
N ARG A 145 6.16 1.34 17.14
CA ARG A 145 4.84 1.29 17.79
C ARG A 145 4.04 2.57 17.56
N LEU A 146 4.66 3.75 17.69
CA LEU A 146 4.02 5.04 17.45
C LEU A 146 3.62 5.20 15.98
N MET A 147 4.48 4.76 15.06
CA MET A 147 4.21 4.72 13.64
C MET A 147 2.99 3.83 13.32
N ASP A 148 2.87 2.66 13.95
CA ASP A 148 1.75 1.74 13.80
C ASP A 148 0.44 2.34 14.36
N VAL A 149 0.50 3.17 15.40
CA VAL A 149 -0.65 3.95 15.88
C VAL A 149 -1.06 4.97 14.82
N ALA A 150 -0.13 5.72 14.27
CA ALA A 150 -0.41 6.72 13.24
C ALA A 150 -0.96 6.11 11.95
N LEU A 151 -0.44 4.94 11.53
CA LEU A 151 -0.92 4.22 10.34
C LEU A 151 -2.36 3.70 10.51
N ARG A 152 -2.85 3.52 11.73
CA ARG A 152 -4.27 3.20 12.00
C ARG A 152 -5.20 4.39 11.74
N LEU A 153 -4.67 5.61 11.73
CA LEU A 153 -5.41 6.83 11.38
C LEU A 153 -5.51 7.03 9.85
N HIS A 154 -5.04 6.08 9.05
CA HIS A 154 -5.25 6.13 7.60
C HIS A 154 -6.76 6.21 7.28
N LYS A 155 -7.17 7.17 6.44
CA LYS A 155 -8.57 7.51 6.08
C LYS A 155 -9.41 8.14 7.20
N SER A 156 -8.82 8.54 8.32
CA SER A 156 -9.53 9.36 9.30
C SER A 156 -9.90 10.73 8.72
N THR A 157 -10.93 11.37 9.26
CA THR A 157 -11.37 12.70 8.84
C THR A 157 -10.61 13.80 9.59
N LEU A 158 -10.03 14.76 8.86
CA LEU A 158 -9.42 15.98 9.38
C LEU A 158 -9.90 17.16 8.54
N GLY A 159 -10.46 18.19 9.18
CA GLY A 159 -10.97 19.38 8.46
C GLY A 159 -11.97 19.06 7.35
N GLY A 160 -12.83 18.06 7.57
CA GLY A 160 -13.85 17.62 6.61
C GLY A 160 -13.34 16.78 5.43
N ARG A 161 -12.04 16.42 5.38
CA ARG A 161 -11.46 15.55 4.35
C ARG A 161 -10.88 14.28 4.95
N LYS A 162 -10.92 13.18 4.20
CA LYS A 162 -10.25 11.92 4.59
C LYS A 162 -8.76 12.02 4.27
N ILE A 163 -7.90 11.87 5.26
CA ILE A 163 -6.45 11.97 5.08
C ILE A 163 -5.86 10.61 4.70
N ASN A 164 -4.77 10.62 3.94
CA ASN A 164 -4.00 9.42 3.64
C ASN A 164 -2.76 9.39 4.54
N VAL A 165 -2.55 8.31 5.27
CA VAL A 165 -1.32 8.08 6.05
C VAL A 165 -0.58 6.88 5.48
N GLU A 166 0.65 7.07 5.02
CA GLU A 166 1.42 6.07 4.32
C GLU A 166 2.87 6.00 4.81
N LEU A 167 3.47 4.81 4.71
CA LEU A 167 4.89 4.63 4.94
C LEU A 167 5.68 5.36 3.84
N THR A 168 6.72 6.09 4.25
CA THR A 168 7.70 6.62 3.28
C THR A 168 9.00 5.82 3.32
N ALA A 169 9.71 5.83 2.19
CA ALA A 169 11.08 5.40 2.08
C ALA A 169 11.94 6.60 1.67
N GLY A 170 13.08 6.77 2.33
CA GLY A 170 14.07 7.78 1.95
C GLY A 170 14.61 7.51 0.54
N GLY A 171 14.88 8.59 -0.21
CA GLY A 171 15.26 8.56 -1.62
C GLY A 171 14.34 9.48 -2.41
N GLY A 172 14.86 10.57 -2.96
CA GLY A 172 14.04 11.60 -3.62
C GLY A 172 13.35 11.10 -4.89
N GLY A 173 12.17 11.65 -5.19
CA GLY A 173 11.45 11.41 -6.44
C GLY A 173 10.67 10.09 -6.50
N ASN A 174 10.32 9.67 -7.72
CA ASN A 174 9.63 8.42 -8.04
C ASN A 174 10.64 7.33 -8.48
N SER A 175 11.79 7.26 -7.81
CA SER A 175 12.80 6.23 -8.11
C SER A 175 12.21 4.82 -7.91
N GLN A 176 12.58 3.88 -8.78
CA GLN A 176 12.14 2.48 -8.70
C GLN A 176 12.53 1.86 -7.34
N GLU A 177 13.74 2.12 -6.85
CA GLU A 177 14.18 1.66 -5.53
C GLU A 177 13.28 2.14 -4.38
N ARG A 178 12.74 3.36 -4.49
CA ARG A 178 11.83 3.91 -3.49
C ARG A 178 10.49 3.17 -3.54
N ILE A 179 9.98 2.95 -4.75
CA ILE A 179 8.70 2.26 -4.98
C ILE A 179 8.79 0.82 -4.45
N GLU A 180 9.88 0.10 -4.75
CA GLU A 180 10.13 -1.26 -4.27
C GLU A 180 10.24 -1.31 -2.73
N LYS A 181 10.98 -0.39 -2.11
CA LYS A 181 11.07 -0.29 -0.64
C LYS A 181 9.72 -0.03 0.01
N ILE A 182 8.89 0.83 -0.60
CA ILE A 182 7.53 1.11 -0.10
C ILE A 182 6.66 -0.14 -0.27
N LYS A 183 6.72 -0.81 -1.42
CA LYS A 183 5.94 -2.02 -1.68
C LYS A 183 6.28 -3.13 -0.67
N ALA A 184 7.56 -3.44 -0.49
CA ALA A 184 8.01 -4.45 0.48
C ALA A 184 7.58 -4.12 1.92
N LYS A 185 7.63 -2.84 2.31
CA LYS A 185 7.14 -2.38 3.62
C LYS A 185 5.63 -2.52 3.76
N ASN A 186 4.87 -2.20 2.73
CA ASN A 186 3.41 -2.30 2.73
C ASN A 186 2.96 -3.76 2.76
N GLU A 187 3.60 -4.66 1.99
CA GLU A 187 3.33 -6.09 2.03
C GLU A 187 3.56 -6.67 3.43
N LYS A 188 4.68 -6.29 4.07
CA LYS A 188 4.95 -6.67 5.47
C LYS A 188 3.91 -6.12 6.44
N LEU A 189 3.47 -4.88 6.26
CA LEU A 189 2.43 -4.26 7.09
C LEU A 189 1.08 -4.95 6.90
N GLU A 190 0.74 -5.35 5.68
CA GLU A 190 -0.49 -6.09 5.38
C GLU A 190 -0.48 -7.49 5.97
N GLN A 191 0.64 -8.20 5.90
CA GLN A 191 0.83 -9.48 6.59
C GLN A 191 0.64 -9.32 8.10
N GLU A 192 1.29 -8.32 8.73
CA GLU A 192 1.14 -8.05 10.17
C GLU A 192 -0.32 -7.72 10.54
N ARG A 193 -1.05 -7.03 9.65
CA ARG A 193 -2.49 -6.76 9.83
C ARG A 193 -3.34 -8.02 9.72
N LEU A 194 -3.07 -8.88 8.74
CA LEU A 194 -3.79 -10.14 8.55
C LEU A 194 -3.58 -11.08 9.73
N ASP A 195 -2.35 -11.21 10.22
CA ASP A 195 -2.02 -12.06 11.36
C ASP A 195 -2.65 -11.53 12.65
N ARG A 196 -2.69 -10.21 12.85
CA ARG A 196 -3.42 -9.61 13.97
C ARG A 196 -4.91 -9.91 13.92
N LEU A 197 -5.54 -9.77 12.75
CA LEU A 197 -6.95 -10.09 12.56
C LEU A 197 -7.25 -11.57 12.81
N ARG A 198 -6.36 -12.48 12.38
CA ARG A 198 -6.47 -13.92 12.67
C ARG A 198 -6.38 -14.18 14.17
N ALA A 199 -5.38 -13.63 14.84
CA ALA A 199 -5.19 -13.79 16.28
C ALA A 199 -6.37 -13.21 17.10
N GLU A 200 -6.94 -12.08 16.69
CA GLU A 200 -8.14 -11.51 17.32
C GLU A 200 -9.37 -12.40 17.13
N LYS A 201 -9.56 -13.00 15.94
CA LYS A 201 -10.65 -13.95 15.66
C LYS A 201 -10.52 -15.22 16.50
N GLU A 202 -9.31 -15.78 16.61
CA GLU A 202 -9.06 -16.97 17.43
C GLU A 202 -9.29 -16.70 18.93
N LYS A 203 -8.88 -15.52 19.43
CA LYS A 203 -9.14 -15.12 20.81
C LYS A 203 -10.63 -14.97 21.10
N LYS A 204 -11.40 -14.35 20.18
CA LYS A 204 -12.86 -14.24 20.29
C LYS A 204 -13.53 -15.63 20.27
N ALA A 205 -13.15 -16.50 19.34
CA ALA A 205 -13.67 -17.86 19.28
C ALA A 205 -13.40 -18.65 20.58
N LYS A 206 -12.21 -18.53 21.17
CA LYS A 206 -11.87 -19.15 22.46
C LYS A 206 -12.66 -18.54 23.64
N SER A 207 -12.88 -17.23 23.65
CA SER A 207 -13.70 -16.59 24.70
C SER A 207 -15.18 -16.95 24.60
N ASP A 208 -15.70 -17.09 23.38
CA ASP A 208 -17.08 -17.48 23.12
C ASP A 208 -17.29 -18.96 23.49
N ALA A 209 -16.36 -19.85 23.11
CA ALA A 209 -16.38 -21.26 23.51
C ALA A 209 -16.28 -21.45 25.04
N LYS A 210 -15.52 -20.60 25.75
CA LYS A 210 -15.43 -20.62 27.21
C LYS A 210 -16.72 -20.11 27.90
N LYS A 211 -17.47 -19.21 27.25
CA LYS A 211 -18.78 -18.74 27.74
C LYS A 211 -19.89 -19.76 27.52
N THR A 212 -19.83 -20.57 26.45
CA THR A 212 -20.85 -21.59 26.17
C THR A 212 -20.71 -22.87 26.99
N GLY A 213 -19.58 -23.10 27.68
CA GLY A 213 -19.34 -24.31 28.48
C GLY A 213 -19.66 -24.19 29.98
N ALA A 214 -20.31 -23.11 30.43
CA ALA A 214 -20.54 -22.81 31.86
C ALA A 214 -22.02 -22.75 32.27
N ASN A 215 -22.96 -23.20 31.43
CA ASN A 215 -24.38 -23.31 31.78
C ASN A 215 -24.92 -24.67 31.35
N ASP A 216 -24.79 -25.67 32.22
CA ASP A 216 -25.68 -26.82 32.24
C ASP A 216 -25.84 -27.28 33.68
N GLU A 217 -26.87 -26.79 34.37
CA GLU A 217 -27.67 -27.57 35.33
C GLU A 217 -29.10 -27.00 35.44
N THR A 218 -30.01 -27.76 34.84
CA THR A 218 -31.45 -27.99 35.12
C THR A 218 -32.56 -27.18 34.41
N PRO A 219 -33.65 -27.87 33.98
CA PRO A 219 -34.64 -27.36 33.04
C PRO A 219 -36.04 -27.20 33.65
N VAL A 220 -36.69 -26.04 33.56
CA VAL A 220 -38.16 -25.97 33.71
C VAL A 220 -38.78 -24.77 32.98
N VAL A 221 -39.86 -25.08 32.24
CA VAL A 221 -41.01 -24.26 31.75
C VAL A 221 -40.80 -23.12 30.74
N GLU A 222 -41.03 -23.50 29.48
CA GLU A 222 -41.93 -22.88 28.48
C GLU A 222 -42.80 -21.69 28.94
N LEU A 223 -42.64 -20.51 28.32
CA LEU A 223 -43.69 -19.80 27.56
C LEU A 223 -43.20 -18.43 27.01
N GLU A 224 -43.30 -18.29 25.69
CA GLU A 224 -43.48 -17.09 24.85
C GLU A 224 -42.98 -15.69 25.31
N LYS A 225 -42.00 -15.15 24.57
CA LYS A 225 -42.12 -13.96 23.68
C LYS A 225 -40.75 -13.42 23.29
N GLY A 226 -40.47 -13.44 21.98
CA GLY A 226 -39.24 -12.91 21.39
C GLY A 226 -39.11 -11.40 21.54
N VAL A 227 -38.39 -10.95 22.58
CA VAL A 227 -37.97 -9.56 22.73
C VAL A 227 -36.47 -9.52 23.00
N HIS A 228 -35.72 -8.91 22.08
CA HIS A 228 -34.26 -8.74 22.15
C HIS A 228 -33.89 -7.85 23.36
N PRO A 229 -32.76 -8.12 24.07
CA PRO A 229 -32.42 -7.49 25.35
C PRO A 229 -32.42 -5.95 25.35
N ASP A 230 -32.09 -5.31 24.23
CA ASP A 230 -32.13 -3.85 24.09
C ASP A 230 -33.54 -3.24 24.15
N ARG A 231 -34.59 -4.02 23.88
CA ARG A 231 -35.99 -3.54 23.89
C ARG A 231 -36.64 -3.63 25.28
N ALA A 232 -36.21 -4.57 26.13
CA ALA A 232 -36.67 -4.65 27.52
C ALA A 232 -36.16 -3.45 28.34
N LYS A 233 -34.91 -3.05 28.11
CA LYS A 233 -34.27 -1.93 28.81
C LYS A 233 -34.89 -0.56 28.51
N MET A 234 -35.57 -0.44 27.36
CA MET A 234 -36.29 0.78 26.96
C MET A 234 -37.72 0.86 27.53
N LEU A 235 -38.28 -0.25 28.01
CA LEU A 235 -39.64 -0.31 28.59
C LEU A 235 -39.65 -0.32 30.12
N GLY A 236 -38.48 -0.41 30.78
CA GLY A 236 -38.36 -0.25 32.22
C GLY A 236 -39.07 -1.32 33.06
N LEU A 237 -39.24 -2.52 32.50
CA LEU A 237 -39.69 -3.73 33.22
C LEU A 237 -38.49 -4.44 33.87
#